data_AF-M1EMD0-F1
#
_entry.id   AF-M1EMD0-F1
#
_cell.length_a   1.000
_cell.length_b   1.000
_cell.length_c   1.000
_cell.angle_alpha   90.00
_cell.angle_beta   90.00
_cell.angle_gamma   90.00
#
_symmetry.space_group_name_H-M   'P 1'
#
loop_
_entity.id
_entity.type
_entity.pdbx_description
1 polymer ?
#
loop_
_entity_poly.entity_id
_entity_poly.type
_entity_poly.pdbx_seq_one_letter_code
_entity_poly.pdbx_strand_id
1 'polypeptide(L)'
;IEQLVALGKEARACPYYGSRFAIPAAQLVVLPYQMLLHAATRQAAGIRLQGQVVLIDEAHNLIDTITGIHSAEVSGSQLCQAHSQLLQYMERYGKRLKAKNLMYIKQILYLLEKFATVLGGNIKQNPNTQSLSQTGTELKTINDFLFESQIDNINLFKVRRYCERSMISRKLFGFTERYGAVLTPSREQPRLAGVQHFLQTLQPTVTETPVSPVEEGEARLPRPASPLMHIESFLAAL
;
A
#
# COMPACT_ATOMS: atom_id res chain seq x y z
N ILE A 1 21.13 7.21 -15.16
CA ILE A 1 20.51 5.85 -15.18
C ILE A 1 20.62 5.22 -16.58
N GLU A 2 20.42 6.04 -17.61
CA GLU A 2 20.53 5.78 -19.04
C GLU A 2 21.82 5.06 -19.42
N GLN A 3 22.96 5.49 -18.87
CA GLN A 3 24.26 4.84 -19.11
C GLN A 3 24.31 3.40 -18.60
N LEU A 4 23.75 3.11 -17.41
CA LEU A 4 23.65 1.74 -16.88
C LEU A 4 22.77 0.86 -17.77
N VAL A 5 21.69 1.43 -18.33
CA VAL A 5 20.81 0.71 -19.26
C VAL A 5 21.55 0.38 -20.56
N ALA A 6 22.30 1.34 -21.13
CA ALA A 6 23.11 1.12 -22.32
C ALA A 6 24.18 0.03 -22.09
N LEU A 7 24.92 0.13 -20.97
CA LEU A 7 25.94 -0.85 -20.60
C LEU A 7 25.34 -2.25 -20.39
N GLY A 8 24.19 -2.36 -19.72
CA GLY A 8 23.54 -3.66 -19.54
C GLY A 8 23.07 -4.29 -20.86
N LYS A 9 22.62 -3.47 -21.83
CA LYS A 9 22.29 -3.98 -23.18
C LYS A 9 23.54 -4.52 -23.90
N GLU A 10 24.65 -3.77 -23.85
CA GLU A 10 25.92 -4.17 -24.46
C GLU A 10 26.46 -5.48 -23.82
N ALA A 11 26.47 -5.52 -22.48
CA ALA A 11 26.95 -6.67 -21.71
C ALA A 11 25.96 -7.85 -21.66
N ARG A 12 24.77 -7.72 -22.27
CA ARG A 12 23.65 -8.69 -22.17
C ARG A 12 23.32 -9.07 -20.73
N ALA A 13 23.40 -8.10 -19.83
CA ALA A 13 23.18 -8.27 -18.39
C ALA A 13 22.05 -7.36 -17.89
N CYS A 14 21.41 -7.77 -16.80
CA CYS A 14 20.35 -6.96 -16.19
C CYS A 14 20.96 -5.74 -15.46
N PRO A 15 20.67 -4.49 -15.89
CA PRO A 15 21.23 -3.29 -15.26
C PRO A 15 20.86 -3.18 -13.76
N TYR A 16 19.66 -3.63 -13.39
CA TYR A 16 19.17 -3.60 -12.00
C TYR A 16 20.04 -4.45 -11.07
N TYR A 17 20.36 -5.69 -11.47
CA TYR A 17 21.23 -6.54 -10.66
C TYR A 17 22.70 -6.09 -10.75
N GLY A 18 23.14 -5.65 -11.93
CA GLY A 18 24.50 -5.14 -12.12
C GLY A 18 24.83 -3.95 -11.21
N SER A 19 23.96 -2.93 -11.17
CA SER A 19 24.16 -1.78 -10.29
C SER A 19 24.16 -2.15 -8.81
N ARG A 20 23.31 -3.10 -8.42
CA ARG A 20 23.25 -3.63 -7.05
C ARG A 20 24.52 -4.37 -6.65
N PHE A 21 25.08 -5.18 -7.55
CA PHE A 21 26.34 -5.87 -7.30
C PHE A 21 27.55 -4.92 -7.27
N ALA A 22 27.45 -3.76 -7.92
CA ALA A 22 28.50 -2.74 -7.91
C ALA A 22 28.55 -1.90 -6.62
N ILE A 23 27.48 -1.89 -5.80
CA ILE A 23 27.40 -1.08 -4.57
C ILE A 23 28.63 -1.22 -3.64
N PRO A 24 29.14 -2.44 -3.34
CA PRO A 24 30.29 -2.58 -2.44
C PRO A 24 31.60 -1.94 -2.95
N ALA A 25 31.73 -1.78 -4.27
CA ALA A 25 32.89 -1.15 -4.90
C ALA A 25 32.68 0.35 -5.20
N ALA A 26 31.46 0.86 -4.98
CA ALA A 26 31.11 2.25 -5.28
C ALA A 26 31.60 3.19 -4.17
N GLN A 27 32.17 4.33 -4.58
CA GLN A 27 32.56 5.41 -3.66
C GLN A 27 31.40 6.36 -3.33
N LEU A 28 30.44 6.46 -4.26
CA LEU A 28 29.24 7.29 -4.14
C LEU A 28 28.03 6.47 -4.56
N VAL A 29 27.00 6.48 -3.74
CA VAL A 29 25.71 5.83 -4.05
C VAL A 29 24.61 6.86 -3.88
N VAL A 30 23.89 7.16 -4.96
CA VAL A 30 22.75 8.07 -4.95
C VAL A 30 21.47 7.26 -4.72
N LEU A 31 20.69 7.64 -3.70
CA LEU A 31 19.52 6.89 -3.24
C LEU A 31 18.32 7.84 -3.08
N PRO A 32 17.10 7.42 -3.45
CA PRO A 32 15.90 8.12 -3.02
C PRO A 32 15.70 7.95 -1.50
N TYR A 33 15.04 8.92 -0.87
CA TYR A 33 14.77 8.92 0.58
C TYR A 33 14.14 7.62 1.06
N GLN A 34 13.17 7.07 0.32
CA GLN A 34 12.46 5.86 0.74
C GLN A 34 13.40 4.66 0.84
N MET A 35 14.37 4.52 -0.07
CA MET A 35 15.35 3.43 -0.02
C MET A 35 16.39 3.64 1.08
N LEU A 36 16.72 4.89 1.38
CA LEU A 36 17.61 5.24 2.49
C LEU A 36 16.92 5.00 3.85
N LEU A 37 15.67 5.40 4.01
CA LEU A 37 14.96 5.43 5.29
C LEU A 37 14.26 4.12 5.62
N HIS A 38 13.69 3.43 4.63
CA HIS A 38 13.00 2.15 4.85
C HIS A 38 13.99 0.99 4.98
N ALA A 39 14.17 0.48 6.20
CA ALA A 39 15.18 -0.52 6.53
C ALA A 39 15.11 -1.79 5.67
N ALA A 40 13.90 -2.31 5.41
CA ALA A 40 13.74 -3.52 4.60
C ALA A 40 14.16 -3.29 3.15
N THR A 41 13.79 -2.16 2.54
CA THR A 41 14.24 -1.81 1.17
C THR A 41 15.76 -1.63 1.12
N ARG A 42 16.34 -0.95 2.12
CA ARG A 42 17.78 -0.73 2.23
C ARG A 42 18.57 -2.04 2.31
N GLN A 43 18.16 -2.95 3.20
CA GLN A 43 18.76 -4.28 3.34
C GLN A 43 18.58 -5.11 2.06
N ALA A 44 17.37 -5.06 1.50
CA ALA A 44 17.05 -5.70 0.23
C ALA A 44 17.74 -5.05 -0.97
N ALA A 45 18.47 -3.94 -0.82
CA ALA A 45 19.36 -3.38 -1.85
C ALA A 45 20.84 -3.66 -1.54
N GLY A 46 21.17 -4.23 -0.38
CA GLY A 46 22.56 -4.47 0.05
C GLY A 46 23.27 -3.23 0.58
N ILE A 47 22.54 -2.17 0.92
CA ILE A 47 23.09 -0.91 1.40
C ILE A 47 23.36 -1.00 2.91
N ARG A 48 24.59 -0.73 3.33
CA ARG A 48 25.02 -0.69 4.74
C ARG A 48 25.45 0.73 5.10
N LEU A 49 24.85 1.33 6.11
CA LEU A 49 25.17 2.70 6.53
C LEU A 49 26.30 2.76 7.56
N GLN A 50 26.66 1.63 8.18
CA GLN A 50 27.72 1.60 9.20
C GLN A 50 29.06 2.05 8.58
N GLY A 51 29.67 3.07 9.19
CA GLY A 51 30.94 3.63 8.72
C GLY A 51 30.84 4.46 7.43
N GLN A 52 29.63 4.80 6.97
CA GLN A 52 29.40 5.64 5.80
C GLN A 52 28.99 7.06 6.21
N VAL A 53 29.29 8.04 5.37
CA VAL A 53 28.77 9.41 5.49
C VAL A 53 27.49 9.50 4.66
N VAL A 54 26.42 10.01 5.27
CA VAL A 54 25.11 10.20 4.60
C VAL A 54 24.89 11.69 4.38
N LEU A 55 24.74 12.08 3.12
CA LEU A 55 24.38 13.45 2.72
C LEU A 55 22.92 13.44 2.27
N ILE A 56 22.11 14.28 2.92
CA ILE A 56 20.69 14.45 2.58
C ILE A 56 20.58 15.77 1.83
N ASP A 57 20.32 15.69 0.53
CA ASP A 57 20.00 16.83 -0.30
C ASP A 57 18.53 17.22 -0.13
N GLU A 58 18.21 18.51 -0.16
CA GLU A 58 16.83 19.04 -0.07
C GLU A 58 15.99 18.52 1.11
N ALA A 59 16.59 18.46 2.31
CA ALA A 59 16.01 17.83 3.51
C ALA A 59 14.70 18.44 4.03
N HIS A 60 14.12 19.44 3.37
CA HIS A 60 12.85 20.05 3.76
C HIS A 60 11.67 19.07 3.71
N ASN A 61 11.69 18.05 2.83
CA ASN A 61 10.65 17.01 2.73
C ASN A 61 10.97 15.73 3.54
N LEU A 62 12.03 15.76 4.35
CA LEU A 62 12.51 14.56 5.04
C LEU A 62 11.47 14.04 6.03
N ILE A 63 10.87 14.93 6.82
CA ILE A 63 9.88 14.54 7.83
C ILE A 63 8.62 13.97 7.18
N ASP A 64 8.10 14.59 6.12
CA ASP A 64 6.92 14.09 5.41
C ASP A 64 7.16 12.69 4.85
N THR A 65 8.38 12.45 4.35
CA THR A 65 8.76 11.12 3.85
C THR A 65 8.85 10.09 4.98
N ILE A 66 9.42 10.46 6.14
CA ILE A 66 9.46 9.58 7.32
C ILE A 66 8.05 9.25 7.78
N THR A 67 7.18 10.25 7.91
CA THR A 67 5.78 10.08 8.30
C THR A 67 5.05 9.17 7.31
N GLY A 68 5.21 9.38 6.01
CA GLY A 68 4.60 8.55 4.98
C GLY A 68 5.07 7.09 5.00
N ILE A 69 6.35 6.82 5.30
CA ILE A 69 6.89 5.45 5.41
C ILE A 69 6.29 4.71 6.62
N HIS A 70 5.99 5.42 7.71
CA HIS A 70 5.52 4.83 8.96
C HIS A 70 4.01 5.00 9.18
N SER A 71 3.27 5.45 8.17
CA SER A 71 1.82 5.56 8.20
C SER A 71 1.18 4.50 7.31
N ALA A 72 0.00 4.03 7.71
CA ALA A 72 -0.80 3.11 6.93
C ALA A 72 -2.24 3.63 6.86
N GLU A 73 -2.83 3.58 5.68
CA GLU A 73 -4.21 3.97 5.43
C GLU A 73 -4.99 2.76 4.91
N VAL A 74 -6.16 2.50 5.50
CA VAL A 74 -7.03 1.40 5.12
C VAL A 74 -8.45 1.93 4.94
N SER A 75 -9.05 1.63 3.79
CA SER A 75 -10.44 1.99 3.52
C SER A 75 -11.42 0.88 3.94
N GLY A 76 -12.67 1.26 4.22
CA GLY A 76 -13.75 0.28 4.46
C GLY A 76 -13.96 -0.68 3.28
N SER A 77 -13.79 -0.20 2.05
CA SER A 77 -13.86 -1.05 0.86
C SER A 77 -12.77 -2.13 0.83
N GLN A 78 -11.53 -1.78 1.18
CA GLN A 78 -10.43 -2.74 1.26
C GLN A 78 -10.70 -3.82 2.32
N LEU A 79 -11.25 -3.44 3.48
CA LEU A 79 -11.61 -4.38 4.55
C LEU A 79 -12.68 -5.38 4.08
N CYS A 80 -13.76 -4.88 3.48
CA CYS A 80 -14.84 -5.73 2.97
C CYS A 80 -14.37 -6.66 1.85
N GLN A 81 -13.51 -6.18 0.95
CA GLN A 81 -12.90 -7.01 -0.10
C GLN A 81 -12.01 -8.10 0.49
N ALA A 82 -11.08 -7.74 1.38
CA ALA A 82 -10.20 -8.70 2.05
C ALA A 82 -11.00 -9.78 2.79
N HIS A 83 -12.08 -9.37 3.47
CA HIS A 83 -12.99 -10.28 4.14
C HIS A 83 -13.63 -11.26 3.15
N SER A 84 -14.20 -10.76 2.07
CA SER A 84 -14.82 -11.58 1.01
C SER A 84 -13.82 -12.56 0.38
N GLN A 85 -12.61 -12.11 0.06
CA GLN A 85 -11.55 -12.96 -0.51
C GLN A 85 -11.14 -14.07 0.45
N LEU A 86 -10.93 -13.73 1.72
CA LEU A 86 -10.50 -14.68 2.74
C LEU A 86 -11.61 -15.69 3.08
N LEU A 87 -12.87 -15.25 3.08
CA LEU A 87 -14.03 -16.12 3.29
C LEU A 87 -14.12 -17.17 2.18
N GLN A 88 -14.02 -16.75 0.92
CA GLN A 88 -14.01 -17.66 -0.23
C GLN A 88 -12.83 -18.64 -0.18
N TYR A 89 -11.64 -18.17 0.24
CA TYR A 89 -10.49 -19.04 0.45
C TYR A 89 -10.77 -20.10 1.52
N MET A 90 -11.37 -19.70 2.64
CA MET A 90 -11.74 -20.60 3.74
C MET A 90 -12.83 -21.59 3.30
N GLU A 91 -13.84 -21.17 2.56
CA GLU A 91 -14.89 -22.04 2.02
C GLU A 91 -14.30 -23.09 1.06
N ARG A 92 -13.44 -22.66 0.14
CA ARG A 92 -12.84 -23.52 -0.89
C ARG A 92 -11.85 -24.53 -0.33
N TYR A 93 -11.02 -24.12 0.62
CA TYR A 93 -9.89 -24.93 1.10
C TYR A 93 -10.01 -25.38 2.55
N GLY A 94 -11.02 -24.96 3.30
CA GLY A 94 -11.16 -25.17 4.74
C GLY A 94 -10.97 -26.62 5.19
N LYS A 95 -11.55 -27.58 4.47
CA LYS A 95 -11.43 -29.02 4.76
C LYS A 95 -10.00 -29.57 4.63
N ARG A 96 -9.13 -28.88 3.88
CA ARG A 96 -7.73 -29.26 3.63
C ARG A 96 -6.76 -28.53 4.56
N LEU A 97 -7.23 -27.57 5.36
CA LEU A 97 -6.39 -26.77 6.24
C LEU A 97 -6.24 -27.45 7.60
N LYS A 98 -5.03 -27.34 8.17
CA LYS A 98 -4.81 -27.71 9.58
C LYS A 98 -5.68 -26.85 10.49
N ALA A 99 -6.16 -27.43 11.59
CA ALA A 99 -6.99 -26.72 12.57
C ALA A 99 -6.38 -25.38 13.02
N LYS A 100 -5.06 -25.34 13.22
CA LYS A 100 -4.32 -24.11 13.58
C LYS A 100 -4.41 -23.02 12.51
N ASN A 101 -4.34 -23.38 11.22
CA ASN A 101 -4.46 -22.42 10.13
C ASN A 101 -5.90 -21.89 10.03
N LEU A 102 -6.88 -22.78 10.21
CA LEU A 102 -8.30 -22.43 10.19
C LEU A 102 -8.66 -21.48 11.35
N MET A 103 -8.08 -21.69 12.53
CA MET A 103 -8.19 -20.77 13.68
C MET A 103 -7.69 -19.36 13.33
N TYR A 104 -6.47 -19.23 12.78
CA TYR A 104 -5.94 -17.92 12.41
C TYR A 104 -6.73 -17.25 11.28
N ILE A 105 -7.20 -18.01 10.29
CA ILE A 105 -8.06 -17.47 9.23
C ILE A 105 -9.37 -16.92 9.82
N LYS A 106 -10.00 -17.64 10.75
CA LYS A 106 -11.19 -17.15 11.46
C LYS A 106 -10.90 -15.90 12.28
N GLN A 107 -9.75 -15.82 12.95
CA GLN A 107 -9.34 -14.61 13.65
C GLN A 107 -9.18 -13.42 12.70
N ILE A 108 -8.53 -13.61 11.55
CA ILE A 108 -8.38 -12.54 10.56
C ILE A 108 -9.76 -12.11 10.01
N LEU A 109 -10.65 -13.04 9.71
CA LEU A 109 -12.03 -12.70 9.30
C LEU A 109 -12.74 -11.85 10.36
N TYR A 110 -12.65 -12.24 11.63
CA TYR A 110 -13.23 -11.47 12.73
C TYR A 110 -12.61 -10.06 12.85
N LEU A 111 -11.29 -9.93 12.74
CA LEU A 111 -10.61 -8.63 12.75
C LEU A 111 -11.11 -7.71 11.62
N LEU A 112 -11.23 -8.25 10.40
CA LEU A 112 -11.71 -7.50 9.24
C LEU A 112 -13.17 -7.04 9.43
N GLU A 113 -14.02 -7.90 9.99
CA GLU A 113 -15.41 -7.55 10.32
C GLU A 113 -15.48 -6.44 11.37
N LYS A 114 -14.67 -6.53 12.44
CA LYS A 114 -14.64 -5.50 13.49
C LYS A 114 -14.12 -4.16 12.98
N PHE A 115 -13.05 -4.16 12.19
CA PHE A 115 -12.55 -2.93 11.57
C PHE A 115 -13.56 -2.30 10.61
N ALA A 116 -14.24 -3.11 9.78
CA ALA A 116 -15.29 -2.59 8.91
C ALA A 116 -16.43 -1.97 9.72
N THR A 117 -16.81 -2.61 10.84
CA THR A 117 -17.85 -2.12 11.75
C THR A 117 -17.48 -0.78 12.39
N VAL A 118 -16.22 -0.61 12.82
CA VAL A 118 -15.72 0.67 13.38
C VAL A 118 -15.81 1.81 12.36
N LEU A 119 -15.63 1.51 11.07
CA LEU A 119 -15.83 2.48 9.99
C LEU A 119 -17.31 2.66 9.58
N GLY A 120 -18.25 2.04 10.30
CA GLY A 120 -19.69 2.06 10.01
C GLY A 120 -20.10 1.18 8.80
N GLY A 121 -19.16 0.42 8.24
CA GLY A 121 -19.39 -0.45 7.09
C GLY A 121 -19.99 -1.81 7.47
N ASN A 122 -20.56 -2.48 6.46
CA ASN A 122 -21.14 -3.81 6.60
C ASN A 122 -20.52 -4.80 5.61
N ILE A 123 -19.81 -5.80 6.11
CA ILE A 123 -19.15 -6.84 5.30
C ILE A 123 -20.11 -7.68 4.44
N LYS A 124 -21.42 -7.70 4.74
CA LYS A 124 -22.44 -8.47 4.00
C LYS A 124 -23.03 -7.69 2.82
N GLN A 125 -22.77 -6.39 2.75
CA GLN A 125 -23.26 -5.53 1.67
C GLN A 125 -22.16 -5.26 0.65
N ASN A 126 -22.54 -4.93 -0.59
CA ASN A 126 -21.57 -4.55 -1.61
C ASN A 126 -20.83 -3.28 -1.15
N PRO A 127 -19.48 -3.26 -1.12
CA PRO A 127 -18.72 -2.08 -0.69
C PRO A 127 -19.05 -0.80 -1.45
N ASN A 128 -19.48 -0.92 -2.71
CA ASN A 128 -19.74 0.22 -3.60
C ASN A 128 -21.12 0.85 -3.41
N THR A 129 -22.01 0.22 -2.66
CA THR A 129 -23.41 0.68 -2.49
C THR A 129 -23.71 1.12 -1.06
N GLN A 130 -22.70 1.18 -0.20
CA GLN A 130 -22.87 1.54 1.21
C GLN A 130 -22.83 3.06 1.34
N SER A 131 -23.96 3.65 1.77
CA SER A 131 -24.01 5.05 2.21
C SER A 131 -23.88 5.09 3.73
N LEU A 132 -22.82 5.73 4.21
CA LEU A 132 -22.60 6.00 5.63
C LEU A 132 -23.43 7.24 6.03
N SER A 133 -24.21 7.11 7.11
CA SER A 133 -25.08 8.19 7.61
C SER A 133 -24.37 9.24 8.45
N GLN A 134 -23.15 8.96 8.92
CA GLN A 134 -22.32 9.88 9.70
C GLN A 134 -20.92 9.96 9.11
N THR A 135 -20.52 11.17 8.72
CA THR A 135 -19.15 11.51 8.36
C THR A 135 -18.52 12.26 9.53
N GLY A 136 -17.43 11.73 10.07
CA GLY A 136 -16.70 12.32 11.19
C GLY A 136 -15.23 11.91 11.14
N THR A 137 -14.37 12.71 11.75
CA THR A 137 -12.96 12.36 11.97
C THR A 137 -12.76 12.17 13.46
N GLU A 138 -12.27 11.01 13.85
CA GLU A 138 -11.98 10.67 15.24
C GLU A 138 -10.51 10.28 15.38
N LEU A 139 -9.89 10.72 16.47
CA LEU A 139 -8.54 10.33 16.86
C LEU A 139 -8.62 9.44 18.10
N LYS A 140 -8.03 8.25 18.02
CA LYS A 140 -8.04 7.26 19.11
C LYS A 140 -6.61 6.84 19.41
N THR A 141 -6.30 6.59 20.68
CA THR A 141 -5.08 5.85 21.02
C THR A 141 -5.21 4.40 20.57
N ILE A 142 -4.09 3.69 20.47
CA ILE A 142 -4.11 2.26 20.09
C ILE A 142 -5.02 1.49 21.05
N ASN A 143 -4.87 1.68 22.36
CA ASN A 143 -5.65 0.94 23.35
C ASN A 143 -7.16 1.23 23.21
N ASP A 144 -7.55 2.50 23.06
CA ASP A 144 -8.96 2.88 22.91
C ASP A 144 -9.57 2.23 21.65
N PHE A 145 -8.82 2.25 20.54
CA PHE A 145 -9.23 1.58 19.31
C PHE A 145 -9.39 0.07 19.48
N LEU A 146 -8.47 -0.60 20.18
CA LEU A 146 -8.54 -2.06 20.42
C LEU A 146 -9.74 -2.44 21.29
N PHE A 147 -10.03 -1.66 22.34
CA PHE A 147 -11.18 -1.88 23.22
C PHE A 147 -12.51 -1.64 22.50
N GLU A 148 -12.63 -0.53 21.78
CA GLU A 148 -13.86 -0.19 21.06
C GLU A 148 -14.16 -1.19 19.93
N SER A 149 -13.14 -1.63 19.22
CA SER A 149 -13.27 -2.65 18.17
C SER A 149 -13.48 -4.07 18.72
N GLN A 150 -13.37 -4.30 20.04
CA GLN A 150 -13.53 -5.60 20.71
C GLN A 150 -12.56 -6.67 20.18
N ILE A 151 -11.30 -6.28 19.97
CA ILE A 151 -10.24 -7.19 19.51
C ILE A 151 -9.07 -7.27 20.50
N ASP A 152 -9.19 -6.65 21.66
CA ASP A 152 -8.22 -6.61 22.76
C ASP A 152 -7.78 -8.01 23.24
N ASN A 153 -8.67 -9.01 23.09
CA ASN A 153 -8.39 -10.40 23.43
C ASN A 153 -7.64 -11.19 22.34
N ILE A 154 -7.37 -10.59 21.18
CA ILE A 154 -6.64 -11.21 20.07
C ILE A 154 -5.18 -10.77 20.09
N ASN A 155 -4.27 -11.74 20.12
CA ASN A 155 -2.84 -11.46 20.00
C ASN A 155 -2.47 -11.11 18.55
N LEU A 156 -2.45 -9.80 18.22
CA LEU A 156 -2.15 -9.29 16.88
C LEU A 156 -0.74 -9.67 16.41
N PHE A 157 0.25 -9.79 17.31
CA PHE A 157 1.59 -10.27 16.95
C PHE A 157 1.59 -11.69 16.37
N LYS A 158 0.78 -12.59 16.94
CA LYS A 158 0.63 -13.96 16.42
C LYS A 158 -0.09 -13.97 15.08
N VAL A 159 -1.12 -13.14 14.90
CA VAL A 159 -1.85 -12.99 13.65
C VAL A 159 -0.92 -12.48 12.55
N ARG A 160 -0.19 -11.39 12.80
CA ARG A 160 0.83 -10.85 11.89
C ARG A 160 1.86 -11.91 11.50
N ARG A 161 2.43 -12.61 12.49
CA ARG A 161 3.41 -13.68 12.22
C ARG A 161 2.82 -14.82 11.39
N TYR A 162 1.52 -15.12 11.56
CA TYR A 162 0.84 -16.10 10.71
C TYR A 162 0.70 -15.58 9.27
N CYS A 163 0.29 -14.33 9.08
CA CYS A 163 0.21 -13.70 7.75
C CYS A 163 1.55 -13.77 7.01
N GLU A 164 2.62 -13.34 7.66
CA GLU A 164 4.00 -13.36 7.13
C GLU A 164 4.47 -14.77 6.80
N ARG A 165 4.24 -15.77 7.66
CA ARG A 165 4.73 -17.14 7.41
C ARG A 165 3.90 -17.91 6.40
N SER A 166 2.58 -17.70 6.41
CA SER A 166 1.66 -18.42 5.55
C SER A 166 1.53 -17.78 4.17
N MET A 167 1.98 -16.53 4.03
CA MET A 167 1.80 -15.68 2.84
C MET A 167 0.33 -15.63 2.42
N ILE A 168 -0.60 -15.58 3.39
CA ILE A 168 -2.04 -15.70 3.14
C ILE A 168 -2.52 -14.65 2.13
N SER A 169 -2.06 -13.41 2.24
CA SER A 169 -2.41 -12.35 1.31
C SER A 169 -2.02 -12.65 -0.14
N ARG A 170 -0.90 -13.35 -0.37
CA ARG A 170 -0.51 -13.80 -1.71
C ARG A 170 -1.40 -14.93 -2.23
N LYS A 171 -1.92 -15.77 -1.34
CA LYS A 171 -2.85 -16.86 -1.72
C LYS A 171 -4.22 -16.33 -2.14
N LEU A 172 -4.57 -15.10 -1.74
CA LEU A 172 -5.83 -14.46 -2.09
C LEU A 172 -5.84 -13.81 -3.48
N PHE A 173 -4.70 -13.71 -4.19
CA PHE A 173 -4.66 -13.11 -5.53
C PHE A 173 -5.59 -13.78 -6.55
N GLY A 174 -5.83 -15.09 -6.42
CA GLY A 174 -6.74 -15.85 -7.30
C GLY A 174 -8.22 -15.74 -6.94
N PHE A 175 -8.56 -14.98 -5.90
CA PHE A 175 -9.92 -14.76 -5.45
C PHE A 175 -10.35 -13.35 -5.88
N THR A 176 -10.67 -13.19 -7.15
CA THR A 176 -11.28 -11.96 -7.66
C THR A 176 -12.70 -11.82 -7.12
N GLU A 177 -13.11 -10.59 -6.84
CA GLU A 177 -14.31 -10.25 -6.08
C GLU A 177 -15.61 -10.91 -6.57
N ARG A 178 -16.49 -11.30 -5.63
CA ARG A 178 -17.92 -11.52 -5.91
C ARG A 178 -18.64 -10.23 -6.36
N TYR A 179 -18.03 -9.05 -6.19
CA TYR A 179 -18.65 -7.74 -6.34
C TYR A 179 -18.08 -6.84 -7.46
N GLY A 180 -17.26 -7.39 -8.37
CA GLY A 180 -16.64 -6.63 -9.47
C GLY A 180 -15.44 -5.77 -9.02
N ALA A 181 -14.64 -5.25 -9.96
CA ALA A 181 -13.47 -4.45 -9.62
C ALA A 181 -13.89 -3.08 -9.08
N VAL A 182 -13.39 -2.71 -7.91
CA VAL A 182 -13.49 -1.34 -7.40
C VAL A 182 -12.48 -0.47 -8.14
N LEU A 183 -12.99 0.55 -8.85
CA LEU A 183 -12.20 1.71 -9.20
C LEU A 183 -11.70 2.30 -7.87
N THR A 184 -10.39 2.28 -7.64
CA THR A 184 -9.80 3.14 -6.61
C THR A 184 -10.41 4.52 -6.80
N PRO A 185 -10.99 5.16 -5.77
CA PRO A 185 -11.24 6.59 -5.86
C PRO A 185 -9.91 7.18 -6.28
N SER A 186 -9.91 7.98 -7.36
CA SER A 186 -8.74 8.72 -7.75
C SER A 186 -8.21 9.36 -6.47
N ARG A 187 -6.95 9.07 -6.10
CA ARG A 187 -6.31 9.83 -5.02
C ARG A 187 -6.49 11.27 -5.44
N GLU A 188 -7.38 12.01 -4.79
CA GLU A 188 -7.35 13.45 -4.88
C GLU A 188 -5.93 13.79 -4.46
N GLN A 189 -5.12 14.20 -5.44
CA GLN A 189 -3.82 14.77 -5.17
C GLN A 189 -4.07 15.84 -4.09
N PRO A 190 -3.27 15.90 -3.02
CA PRO A 190 -3.40 16.97 -2.04
C PRO A 190 -3.43 18.28 -2.81
N ARG A 191 -4.53 19.03 -2.62
CA ARG A 191 -5.04 20.08 -3.52
C ARG A 191 -3.96 21.06 -4.00
N LEU A 192 -3.23 20.70 -5.06
CA LEU A 192 -2.46 21.63 -5.90
C LEU A 192 -3.39 22.36 -6.90
N ALA A 193 -4.66 21.99 -6.94
CA ALA A 193 -5.70 22.64 -7.74
C ALA A 193 -5.80 24.15 -7.49
N GLY A 194 -5.50 24.63 -6.28
CA GLY A 194 -5.49 26.06 -5.98
C GLY A 194 -4.41 26.83 -6.75
N VAL A 195 -3.21 26.25 -6.87
CA VAL A 195 -2.09 26.88 -7.59
C VAL A 195 -2.28 26.75 -9.10
N GLN A 196 -2.77 25.61 -9.60
CA GLN A 196 -3.10 25.44 -11.02
C GLN A 196 -4.19 26.42 -11.49
N HIS A 197 -5.26 26.58 -10.70
CA HIS A 197 -6.32 27.55 -11.00
C HIS A 197 -5.80 28.99 -10.96
N PHE A 198 -4.97 29.33 -9.97
CA PHE A 198 -4.33 30.65 -9.87
C PHE A 198 -3.42 30.96 -11.06
N LEU A 199 -2.60 30.00 -11.50
CA LEU A 199 -1.73 30.15 -12.68
C LEU A 199 -2.52 30.30 -13.98
N GLN A 200 -3.68 29.62 -14.11
CA GLN A 200 -4.60 29.82 -15.23
C GLN A 200 -5.26 31.21 -15.21
N THR A 201 -5.50 31.76 -14.01
CA THR A 201 -6.08 33.11 -13.86
C THR A 201 -5.09 34.21 -14.25
N LEU A 202 -3.78 33.90 -14.29
CA LEU A 202 -2.71 34.85 -14.63
C LEU A 202 -2.34 34.87 -16.12
N GLN A 203 -2.93 34.02 -16.96
CA GLN A 203 -2.67 34.04 -18.41
C GLN A 203 -3.60 35.05 -19.11
N PRO A 204 -3.06 36.05 -19.84
CA PRO A 204 -3.87 36.90 -20.70
C PRO A 204 -4.37 36.11 -21.91
N THR A 205 -5.65 36.26 -22.22
CA THR A 205 -6.36 35.69 -23.37
C THR A 205 -5.64 36.02 -24.69
N VAL A 206 -5.00 35.02 -25.31
CA VAL A 206 -4.64 35.06 -26.73
C VAL A 206 -4.98 33.70 -27.37
N THR A 207 -6.10 33.74 -28.10
CA THR A 207 -6.45 33.05 -29.35
C THR A 207 -6.24 31.53 -29.51
N GLU A 208 -7.36 30.89 -29.79
CA GLU A 208 -7.61 29.50 -30.16
C GLU A 208 -6.76 28.97 -31.32
N THR A 209 -6.28 27.72 -31.20
CA THR A 209 -6.15 26.77 -32.32
C THR A 209 -6.46 25.35 -31.83
N PRO A 210 -7.10 24.48 -32.64
CA PRO A 210 -7.61 23.18 -32.18
C PRO A 210 -6.54 22.10 -32.31
N VAL A 211 -6.24 21.40 -31.21
CA VAL A 211 -5.39 20.21 -31.21
C VAL A 211 -6.29 18.96 -31.16
N SER A 212 -6.11 18.11 -32.16
CA SER A 212 -6.75 16.80 -32.33
C SER A 212 -6.40 15.83 -31.19
N PRO A 213 -7.27 14.83 -30.90
CA PRO A 213 -7.06 13.94 -29.76
C PRO A 213 -5.97 12.92 -30.09
N VAL A 214 -4.84 13.02 -29.39
CA VAL A 214 -3.89 11.93 -29.27
C VAL A 214 -4.47 10.96 -28.24
N GLU A 215 -4.78 9.74 -28.68
CA GLU A 215 -5.13 8.62 -27.81
C GLU A 215 -3.93 8.29 -26.91
N GLU A 216 -3.86 8.92 -25.74
CA GLU A 216 -3.01 8.46 -24.65
C GLU A 216 -3.68 7.26 -23.99
N GLY A 217 -3.19 6.07 -24.35
CA GLY A 217 -3.52 4.84 -23.64
C GLY A 217 -3.21 5.00 -22.15
N GLU A 218 -4.24 5.09 -21.33
CA GLU A 218 -4.13 5.05 -19.88
C GLU A 218 -3.23 3.88 -19.47
N ALA A 219 -2.04 4.22 -18.98
CA ALA A 219 -1.19 3.29 -18.26
C ALA A 219 -1.96 2.85 -17.03
N ARG A 220 -2.68 1.71 -17.14
CA ARG A 220 -3.36 1.05 -16.04
C ARG A 220 -2.42 1.00 -14.84
N LEU A 221 -2.74 1.78 -13.81
CA LEU A 221 -2.14 1.69 -12.49
C LEU A 221 -2.06 0.20 -12.11
N PRO A 222 -0.91 -0.30 -11.66
CA PRO A 222 -0.77 -1.70 -11.30
C PRO A 222 -1.87 -2.05 -10.30
N ARG A 223 -2.73 -3.01 -10.66
CA ARG A 223 -3.79 -3.53 -9.79
C ARG A 223 -3.21 -3.76 -8.41
N PRO A 224 -3.79 -3.22 -7.33
CA PRO A 224 -3.25 -3.43 -6.02
C PRO A 224 -3.16 -4.93 -5.75
N ALA A 225 -2.00 -5.32 -5.23
CA ALA A 225 -1.84 -6.60 -4.58
C ALA A 225 -2.98 -6.78 -3.56
N SER A 226 -3.52 -8.02 -3.40
CA SER A 226 -4.60 -8.41 -2.49
C SER A 226 -4.82 -7.39 -1.37
N PRO A 227 -6.03 -6.83 -1.19
CA PRO A 227 -6.33 -5.83 -0.16
C PRO A 227 -5.81 -6.18 1.24
N LEU A 228 -5.72 -7.48 1.56
CA LEU A 228 -5.14 -7.97 2.80
C LEU A 228 -3.66 -7.60 3.00
N MET A 229 -2.86 -7.43 1.93
CA MET A 229 -1.46 -6.94 2.03
C MET A 229 -1.38 -5.51 2.56
N HIS A 230 -2.32 -4.62 2.20
CA HIS A 230 -2.36 -3.27 2.77
C HIS A 230 -2.85 -3.29 4.22
N ILE A 231 -3.79 -4.17 4.54
CA ILE A 231 -4.29 -4.31 5.91
C ILE A 231 -3.21 -4.91 6.82
N GLU A 232 -2.32 -5.76 6.30
CA GLU A 232 -1.15 -6.25 7.04
C GLU A 232 -0.21 -5.12 7.49
N SER A 233 -0.03 -4.05 6.70
CA SER A 233 0.79 -2.91 7.13
C SER A 233 0.12 -2.11 8.25
N PHE A 234 -1.20 -1.97 8.22
CA PHE A 234 -1.96 -1.39 9.33
C PHE A 234 -1.87 -2.24 10.61
N LEU A 235 -2.01 -3.57 10.50
CA LEU A 235 -1.81 -4.48 11.63
C LEU A 235 -0.38 -4.46 12.19
N ALA A 236 0.61 -4.07 11.40
CA ALA A 236 1.98 -3.91 11.86
C ALA A 236 2.22 -2.61 12.64
N ALA A 237 1.31 -1.63 12.51
CA ALA A 237 1.35 -0.35 13.19
C ALA A 237 0.54 -0.32 14.51
N LEU A 238 -0.33 -1.32 14.74
CA LEU A 238 -1.05 -1.58 15.99
C LEU A 238 -0.21 -2.43 16.96
#